data_AF-A0A7C3D0E8-F1
#
_entry.id   AF-A0A7C3D0E8-F1
#
_cell.length_a   1.000
_cell.length_b   1.000
_cell.length_c   1.000
_cell.angle_alpha   90.00
_cell.angle_beta   90.00
_cell.angle_gamma   90.00
#
_symmetry.space_group_name_H-M   'P 1'
#
loop_
_entity.id
_entity.type
_entity.pdbx_description
1 polymer ?
#
loop_
_entity_poly.entity_id
_entity_poly.type
_entity_poly.pdbx_seq_one_letter_code
_entity_poly.pdbx_strand_id
1 'polypeptide(L)'
;MPTIANAAIKARPDSAPVGEHYKKTTCVHCVNFCGQNIKMDGDIIRAVYPDPARAEFYNKGICPKGASGSYNTYNPYRIKAPLKRTNPKKGVNEDPGWVEISWQEALDTVADRLKKIRADDPRKLIWHHGHGKYLIQDKFPKSFAKAFGTPSVVHRTTTCEAARHVADEATGGYHGFLPDLEYCDMLLNLGANYFEAEQWARWLDHACTDAQARGMKLVSVEPRLSNTGAKADQWVPIRPGKDAVLLLGMVHVLINADLLDKEFLIEATNAPELIDDNGHILKNKEGKPLVWDTVSKSAKPYTKGVVPALRGQHQINGSNARTAFEVLAEEVKEITPAYAEEV
;
A
#
# COMPACT_ATOMS: atom_id res chain seq x y z
N MET A 1 -30.26 11.36 -14.94
CA MET A 1 -31.05 10.86 -13.78
C MET A 1 -32.39 10.18 -14.13
N PRO A 2 -33.14 10.49 -15.22
CA PRO A 2 -34.42 9.83 -15.51
C PRO A 2 -34.32 8.32 -15.82
N THR A 3 -33.17 7.86 -16.30
CA THR A 3 -32.96 6.48 -16.77
C THR A 3 -32.86 5.45 -15.65
N ILE A 4 -32.33 5.81 -14.48
CA ILE A 4 -32.18 4.89 -13.34
C ILE A 4 -33.52 4.66 -12.66
N ALA A 5 -34.32 5.71 -12.46
CA ALA A 5 -35.66 5.60 -11.90
C ALA A 5 -36.58 4.74 -12.78
N ASN A 6 -36.53 4.92 -14.11
CA ASN A 6 -37.32 4.14 -15.05
C ASN A 6 -36.89 2.66 -15.13
N ALA A 7 -35.59 2.37 -14.99
CA ALA A 7 -35.10 1.00 -14.90
C ALA A 7 -35.55 0.30 -13.61
N ALA A 8 -35.64 1.03 -12.49
CA ALA A 8 -36.12 0.50 -11.22
C ALA A 8 -37.64 0.23 -11.22
N ILE A 9 -38.43 0.98 -11.98
CA ILE A 9 -39.88 0.78 -12.09
C ILE A 9 -40.22 -0.50 -12.88
N LYS A 10 -39.46 -0.82 -13.94
CA LYS A 10 -39.68 -2.04 -14.76
C LYS A 10 -39.37 -3.35 -14.03
N ALA A 11 -38.66 -3.31 -12.90
CA ALA A 11 -38.21 -4.49 -12.18
C ALA A 11 -39.10 -4.89 -11.00
N ARG A 12 -40.25 -4.23 -10.78
CA ARG A 12 -41.17 -4.59 -9.68
C ARG A 12 -41.81 -5.96 -9.96
N PRO A 13 -41.50 -7.01 -9.19
CA PRO A 13 -42.37 -8.17 -9.12
C PRO A 13 -43.65 -7.77 -8.38
N ASP A 14 -44.75 -8.51 -8.59
CA ASP A 14 -46.02 -8.36 -7.88
C ASP A 14 -45.93 -8.76 -6.38
N SER A 15 -44.88 -8.36 -5.68
CA SER A 15 -44.77 -8.52 -4.23
C SER A 15 -45.42 -7.33 -3.52
N ALA A 16 -46.20 -7.62 -2.48
CA ALA A 16 -46.77 -6.62 -1.58
C ALA A 16 -45.68 -5.63 -1.10
N PRO A 17 -45.99 -4.35 -0.82
CA PRO A 17 -45.00 -3.39 -0.38
C PRO A 17 -44.34 -3.87 0.92
N VAL A 18 -43.16 -4.45 0.80
CA VAL A 18 -42.29 -4.72 1.93
C VAL A 18 -41.75 -3.36 2.33
N GLY A 19 -42.25 -2.82 3.44
CA GLY A 19 -41.93 -1.46 3.89
C GLY A 19 -40.43 -1.18 3.98
N GLU A 20 -40.10 0.10 4.13
CA GLU A 20 -38.71 0.55 4.22
C GLU A 20 -37.97 -0.19 5.34
N HIS A 21 -36.81 -0.76 5.01
CA HIS A 21 -35.96 -1.43 5.99
C HIS A 21 -34.48 -1.19 5.69
N TYR A 22 -33.63 -1.53 6.65
CA TYR A 22 -32.20 -1.32 6.58
C TYR A 22 -31.43 -2.64 6.58
N LYS A 23 -30.44 -2.77 5.70
CA LYS A 23 -29.57 -3.95 5.63
C LYS A 23 -28.11 -3.55 5.81
N LYS A 24 -27.46 -4.13 6.82
CA LYS A 24 -26.02 -3.93 7.06
C LYS A 24 -25.19 -4.72 6.07
N THR A 25 -24.12 -4.10 5.56
CA THR A 25 -23.15 -4.74 4.67
C THR A 25 -21.80 -4.02 4.76
N THR A 26 -20.81 -4.43 3.97
CA THR A 26 -19.52 -3.75 3.82
C THR A 26 -19.27 -3.33 2.38
N CYS A 27 -18.65 -2.16 2.21
CA CYS A 27 -18.20 -1.69 0.91
C CYS A 27 -16.93 -2.41 0.48
N VAL A 28 -16.96 -3.05 -0.69
CA VAL A 28 -15.82 -3.81 -1.25
C VAL A 28 -15.15 -3.10 -2.43
N HIS A 29 -15.42 -1.81 -2.63
CA HIS A 29 -14.84 -1.05 -3.74
C HIS A 29 -13.33 -0.79 -3.59
N CYS A 30 -12.84 -0.70 -2.34
CA CYS A 30 -11.42 -0.53 -2.02
C CYS A 30 -11.04 -1.37 -0.78
N VAL A 31 -9.77 -1.30 -0.37
CA VAL A 31 -9.21 -2.04 0.78
C VAL A 31 -9.80 -1.68 2.15
N ASN A 32 -10.61 -0.62 2.24
CA ASN A 32 -11.02 -0.05 3.52
C ASN A 32 -12.22 -0.75 4.18
N PHE A 33 -13.00 -1.53 3.41
CA PHE A 33 -14.14 -2.30 3.92
C PHE A 33 -15.13 -1.53 4.81
N CYS A 34 -15.43 -0.29 4.42
CA CYS A 34 -16.29 0.58 5.21
C CYS A 34 -17.64 -0.08 5.49
N GLY A 35 -18.12 -0.06 6.73
CA GLY A 35 -19.46 -0.55 7.05
C GLY A 35 -20.54 0.35 6.42
N GLN A 36 -21.57 -0.28 5.90
CA GLN A 36 -22.67 0.37 5.21
C GLN A 36 -24.00 -0.07 5.80
N ASN A 37 -24.93 0.88 5.85
CA ASN A 37 -26.32 0.65 6.18
C ASN A 37 -27.19 1.01 4.96
N ILE A 38 -27.70 -0.01 4.28
CA ILE A 38 -28.41 0.13 3.01
C ILE A 38 -29.89 0.35 3.30
N LYS A 39 -30.45 1.48 2.86
CA LYS A 39 -31.89 1.72 2.88
C LYS A 39 -32.53 0.97 1.71
N MET A 40 -33.43 0.05 2.02
CA MET A 40 -34.16 -0.80 1.09
C MET A 40 -35.65 -0.46 1.11
N ASP A 41 -36.31 -0.66 -0.03
CA ASP A 41 -37.77 -0.66 -0.19
C ASP A 41 -38.12 -1.95 -0.94
N GLY A 42 -38.59 -2.96 -0.20
CA GLY A 42 -38.46 -4.36 -0.60
C GLY A 42 -37.05 -4.71 -1.06
N ASP A 43 -36.92 -5.25 -2.26
CA ASP A 43 -35.62 -5.66 -2.83
C ASP A 43 -34.89 -4.52 -3.58
N ILE A 44 -35.41 -3.29 -3.51
CA ILE A 44 -34.85 -2.14 -4.21
C ILE A 44 -33.96 -1.33 -3.26
N ILE A 45 -32.69 -1.17 -3.62
CA ILE A 45 -31.73 -0.28 -2.95
C ILE A 45 -32.15 1.18 -3.23
N ARG A 46 -32.54 1.90 -2.18
CA ARG A 46 -32.91 3.32 -2.25
C ARG A 46 -31.73 4.25 -1.96
N ALA A 47 -30.93 3.93 -0.95
CA ALA A 47 -29.77 4.74 -0.56
C ALA A 47 -28.73 3.91 0.20
N VAL A 48 -27.49 4.39 0.21
CA VAL A 48 -26.37 3.76 0.93
C VAL A 48 -25.82 4.76 1.94
N TYR A 49 -25.97 4.45 3.22
CA TYR A 49 -25.45 5.26 4.33
C TYR A 49 -24.24 4.58 4.97
N PRO A 50 -23.36 5.32 5.66
CA PRO A 50 -22.40 4.70 6.57
C PRO A 50 -23.13 3.94 7.70
N ASP A 51 -22.57 2.82 8.15
CA ASP A 51 -23.04 2.14 9.37
C ASP A 51 -22.60 2.97 10.60
N PRO A 52 -23.52 3.56 11.39
CA PRO A 52 -23.15 4.36 12.55
C PRO A 52 -22.34 3.58 13.57
N ALA A 53 -22.58 2.26 13.69
CA ALA A 53 -21.83 1.40 14.61
C ALA A 53 -20.35 1.26 14.24
N ARG A 54 -19.93 1.68 13.03
CA ARG A 54 -18.52 1.65 12.61
C ARG A 54 -17.77 2.95 12.90
N ALA A 55 -18.47 4.02 13.27
CA ALA A 55 -17.88 5.33 13.52
C ALA A 55 -16.92 5.36 14.72
N GLU A 56 -17.06 4.39 15.63
CA GLU A 56 -16.24 4.27 16.85
C GLU A 56 -14.95 3.48 16.64
N PHE A 57 -14.82 2.71 15.55
CA PHE A 57 -13.70 1.78 15.39
C PHE A 57 -12.63 2.26 14.43
N TYR A 58 -13.02 2.64 13.21
CA TYR A 58 -12.05 2.83 12.14
C TYR A 58 -12.54 3.82 11.07
N ASN A 59 -13.82 3.74 10.70
CA ASN A 59 -14.37 4.52 9.60
C ASN A 59 -15.50 5.42 10.11
N LYS A 60 -15.23 6.72 10.26
CA LYS A 60 -16.24 7.76 10.58
C LYS A 60 -17.28 7.98 9.45
N GLY A 61 -17.18 7.23 8.36
CA GLY A 61 -18.17 7.21 7.29
C GLY A 61 -17.73 6.45 6.05
N ILE A 62 -18.34 6.77 4.91
CA ILE A 62 -18.02 6.22 3.60
C ILE A 62 -17.63 7.34 2.63
N CYS A 63 -16.85 7.01 1.60
CA CYS A 63 -16.50 7.96 0.54
C CYS A 63 -17.67 8.09 -0.48
N PRO A 64 -17.63 9.10 -1.38
CA PRO A 64 -18.67 9.26 -2.42
C PRO A 64 -18.87 8.02 -3.29
N LYS A 65 -17.80 7.28 -3.61
CA LYS A 65 -17.86 6.02 -4.36
C LYS A 65 -18.60 4.90 -3.61
N GLY A 66 -18.53 4.92 -2.27
CA GLY A 66 -19.26 3.99 -1.42
C GLY A 66 -20.74 4.34 -1.35
N ALA A 67 -21.06 5.63 -1.18
CA ALA A 67 -22.43 6.14 -1.16
C ALA A 67 -23.16 5.94 -2.50
N SER A 68 -22.43 6.00 -3.61
CA SER A 68 -22.97 5.75 -4.96
C SER A 68 -22.96 4.26 -5.36
N GLY A 69 -22.80 3.32 -4.43
CA GLY A 69 -22.67 1.89 -4.76
C GLY A 69 -23.85 1.30 -5.54
N SER A 70 -25.05 1.84 -5.36
CA SER A 70 -26.27 1.42 -6.09
C SER A 70 -26.14 1.58 -7.60
N TYR A 71 -25.33 2.53 -8.09
CA TYR A 71 -25.11 2.74 -9.52
C TYR A 71 -24.44 1.53 -10.19
N ASN A 72 -23.61 0.76 -9.46
CA ASN A 72 -23.05 -0.48 -9.99
C ASN A 72 -24.11 -1.57 -10.14
N THR A 73 -24.99 -1.71 -9.15
CA THR A 73 -26.08 -2.69 -9.17
C THR A 73 -27.05 -2.44 -10.32
N TYR A 74 -27.40 -1.16 -10.54
CA TYR A 74 -28.36 -0.71 -11.55
C TYR A 74 -27.72 -0.19 -12.84
N ASN A 75 -26.42 -0.45 -13.06
CA ASN A 75 -25.74 -0.01 -14.27
C ASN A 75 -26.43 -0.63 -15.51
N PRO A 76 -26.87 0.17 -16.50
CA PRO A 76 -27.49 -0.37 -17.71
C PRO A 76 -26.54 -1.28 -18.51
N TYR A 77 -25.23 -1.10 -18.36
CA TYR A 77 -24.18 -1.91 -18.98
C TYR A 77 -23.70 -3.09 -18.11
N ARG A 78 -24.40 -3.38 -16.99
CA ARG A 78 -24.05 -4.52 -16.15
C ARG A 78 -24.21 -5.82 -16.93
N ILE A 79 -23.16 -6.65 -16.92
CA ILE A 79 -23.19 -8.01 -17.47
C ILE A 79 -24.09 -8.88 -16.57
N LYS A 80 -25.16 -9.44 -17.15
CA LYS A 80 -26.18 -10.22 -16.42
C LYS A 80 -26.15 -11.71 -16.75
N ALA A 81 -25.49 -12.09 -17.84
CA ALA A 81 -25.36 -13.46 -18.30
C ALA A 81 -23.97 -13.67 -18.93
N PRO A 82 -23.49 -14.92 -19.04
CA PRO A 82 -22.28 -15.23 -19.78
C PRO A 82 -22.41 -14.83 -21.24
N LEU A 83 -21.35 -14.21 -21.78
CA LEU A 83 -21.31 -13.74 -23.17
C LEU A 83 -20.17 -14.42 -23.93
N LYS A 84 -20.44 -14.83 -25.16
CA LYS A 84 -19.46 -15.41 -26.09
C LYS A 84 -19.19 -14.46 -27.23
N ARG A 85 -17.92 -14.28 -27.54
CA ARG A 85 -17.47 -13.46 -28.67
C ARG A 85 -17.66 -14.25 -29.96
N THR A 86 -18.33 -13.67 -30.96
CA THR A 86 -18.47 -14.31 -32.27
C THR A 86 -17.52 -13.74 -33.32
N ASN A 87 -17.11 -12.47 -33.19
CA ASN A 87 -16.11 -11.90 -34.09
C ASN A 87 -14.69 -12.37 -33.72
N PRO A 88 -13.90 -12.96 -34.64
CA PRO A 88 -12.52 -13.34 -34.35
C PRO A 88 -11.56 -12.13 -34.30
N LYS A 89 -11.81 -11.04 -35.03
CA LYS A 89 -10.90 -9.89 -35.14
C LYS A 89 -10.94 -9.02 -33.89
N LYS A 90 -9.86 -8.96 -33.10
CA LYS A 90 -9.76 -8.22 -31.81
C LYS A 90 -9.25 -6.78 -32.03
N GLY A 91 -9.79 -5.82 -31.30
CA GLY A 91 -9.31 -4.43 -31.28
C GLY A 91 -10.26 -3.50 -30.54
N VAL A 92 -9.77 -2.31 -30.16
CA VAL A 92 -10.58 -1.28 -29.48
C VAL A 92 -11.70 -0.72 -30.39
N ASN A 93 -11.50 -0.78 -31.70
CA ASN A 93 -12.43 -0.32 -32.73
C ASN A 93 -13.19 -1.47 -33.42
N GLU A 94 -13.12 -2.69 -32.90
CA GLU A 94 -13.75 -3.87 -33.49
C GLU A 94 -14.97 -4.29 -32.66
N ASP A 95 -16.13 -4.44 -33.30
CA ASP A 95 -17.31 -4.98 -32.63
C ASP A 95 -17.06 -6.46 -32.25
N PRO A 96 -17.09 -6.83 -30.95
CA PRO A 96 -16.88 -8.21 -30.55
C PRO A 96 -17.98 -9.18 -31.01
N GLY A 97 -19.17 -8.69 -31.36
CA GLY A 97 -20.32 -9.54 -31.69
C GLY A 97 -20.69 -10.47 -30.53
N TRP A 98 -20.89 -9.90 -29.34
CA TRP A 98 -21.25 -10.69 -28.16
C TRP A 98 -22.63 -11.32 -28.30
N VAL A 99 -22.73 -12.62 -28.02
CA VAL A 99 -24.00 -13.35 -27.91
C VAL A 99 -24.12 -13.94 -26.51
N GLU A 100 -25.33 -13.96 -25.96
CA GLU A 100 -25.60 -14.62 -24.69
C GLU A 100 -25.50 -16.14 -24.84
N ILE A 101 -24.85 -16.80 -23.88
CA ILE A 101 -24.74 -18.27 -23.82
C ILE A 101 -25.11 -18.76 -22.43
N SER A 102 -25.44 -20.05 -22.32
CA SER A 102 -25.72 -20.67 -21.03
C SER A 102 -24.47 -20.72 -20.13
N TRP A 103 -24.68 -20.76 -18.82
CA TRP A 103 -23.59 -21.00 -17.86
C TRP A 103 -22.86 -22.32 -18.12
N GLN A 104 -23.59 -23.38 -18.51
CA GLN A 104 -22.99 -24.67 -18.83
C GLN A 104 -22.04 -24.55 -20.02
N GLU A 105 -22.48 -23.92 -21.12
CA GLU A 105 -21.63 -23.71 -22.29
C GLU A 105 -20.40 -22.87 -21.96
N ALA A 106 -20.55 -21.81 -21.17
CA ALA A 106 -19.46 -20.92 -20.79
C ALA A 106 -18.38 -21.67 -19.97
N LEU A 107 -18.83 -22.44 -18.98
CA LEU A 107 -17.93 -23.23 -18.12
C LEU A 107 -17.26 -24.35 -18.89
N ASP A 108 -17.98 -25.08 -19.75
CA ASP A 108 -17.41 -26.15 -20.58
C ASP A 108 -16.37 -25.59 -21.57
N THR A 109 -16.68 -24.45 -22.21
CA THR A 109 -15.75 -23.78 -23.13
C THR A 109 -14.43 -23.42 -22.43
N VAL A 110 -14.49 -22.85 -21.23
CA VAL A 110 -13.31 -22.49 -20.44
C VAL A 110 -12.59 -23.75 -19.95
N ALA A 111 -13.33 -24.73 -19.42
CA ALA A 111 -12.76 -25.98 -18.91
C ALA A 111 -12.00 -26.76 -20.00
N ASP A 112 -12.56 -26.87 -21.21
CA ASP A 112 -11.91 -27.56 -22.31
C ASP A 112 -10.64 -26.86 -22.78
N ARG A 113 -10.63 -25.52 -22.77
CA ARG A 113 -9.40 -24.76 -23.04
C ARG A 113 -8.36 -24.98 -21.95
N LEU A 114 -8.77 -24.97 -20.68
CA LEU A 114 -7.90 -25.20 -19.52
C LEU A 114 -7.31 -26.62 -19.52
N LYS A 115 -8.09 -27.66 -19.86
CA LYS A 115 -7.60 -29.04 -20.03
C LYS A 115 -6.48 -29.12 -21.06
N LYS A 116 -6.66 -28.49 -22.22
CA LYS A 116 -5.65 -28.44 -23.29
C LYS A 116 -4.37 -27.75 -22.84
N ILE A 117 -4.50 -26.59 -22.15
CA ILE A 117 -3.34 -25.87 -21.60
C ILE A 117 -2.61 -26.73 -20.58
N ARG A 118 -3.34 -27.38 -19.66
CA ARG A 118 -2.74 -28.24 -18.63
C ARG A 118 -2.02 -29.45 -19.20
N ALA A 119 -2.57 -30.07 -20.25
CA ALA A 119 -1.96 -31.22 -20.91
C ALA A 119 -0.69 -30.85 -21.72
N ASP A 120 -0.63 -29.61 -22.23
CA ASP A 120 0.51 -29.08 -22.97
C ASP A 120 1.62 -28.56 -22.02
N ASP A 121 1.35 -27.48 -21.28
CA ASP A 121 2.21 -26.97 -20.22
C ASP A 121 1.38 -26.04 -19.30
N PRO A 122 1.15 -26.42 -18.03
CA PRO A 122 0.32 -25.61 -17.14
C PRO A 122 0.87 -24.20 -16.90
N ARG A 123 2.18 -23.96 -17.09
CA ARG A 123 2.82 -22.64 -16.95
C ARG A 123 2.33 -21.63 -17.99
N LYS A 124 1.72 -22.09 -19.09
CA LYS A 124 1.11 -21.25 -20.12
C LYS A 124 -0.17 -20.54 -19.64
N LEU A 125 -0.73 -20.94 -18.50
CA LEU A 125 -1.82 -20.21 -17.86
C LEU A 125 -1.27 -19.09 -16.98
N ILE A 126 -1.66 -17.85 -17.28
CA ILE A 126 -1.44 -16.70 -16.40
C ILE A 126 -2.78 -16.36 -15.74
N TRP A 127 -2.81 -16.40 -14.42
CA TRP A 127 -3.94 -15.87 -13.66
C TRP A 127 -3.64 -14.41 -13.29
N HIS A 128 -4.39 -13.48 -13.88
CA HIS A 128 -4.28 -12.05 -13.56
C HIS A 128 -5.56 -11.56 -12.90
N HIS A 129 -5.46 -10.92 -11.73
CA HIS A 129 -6.61 -10.32 -11.07
C HIS A 129 -6.33 -8.93 -10.48
N GLY A 130 -7.35 -8.09 -10.54
CA GLY A 130 -7.35 -6.79 -9.90
C GLY A 130 -7.79 -6.82 -8.43
N HIS A 131 -8.36 -5.70 -7.98
CA HIS A 131 -8.77 -5.47 -6.59
C HIS A 131 -9.94 -6.36 -6.12
N GLY A 132 -10.64 -7.05 -7.04
CA GLY A 132 -11.71 -8.00 -6.73
C GLY A 132 -11.27 -9.18 -5.86
N LYS A 133 -9.97 -9.33 -5.56
CA LYS A 133 -9.43 -10.33 -4.63
C LYS A 133 -10.11 -10.33 -3.26
N TYR A 134 -10.69 -9.23 -2.82
CA TYR A 134 -11.35 -9.18 -1.52
C TYR A 134 -12.74 -9.82 -1.50
N LEU A 135 -13.36 -9.97 -2.68
CA LEU A 135 -14.61 -10.72 -2.84
C LEU A 135 -14.35 -12.22 -2.99
N ILE A 136 -13.34 -12.60 -3.78
CA ILE A 136 -12.97 -14.01 -4.01
C ILE A 136 -11.94 -14.55 -3.00
N GLN A 137 -11.41 -13.68 -2.14
CA GLN A 137 -10.24 -13.86 -1.27
C GLN A 137 -8.94 -14.16 -2.04
N ASP A 138 -7.81 -13.65 -1.55
CA ASP A 138 -6.48 -13.88 -2.14
C ASP A 138 -6.08 -15.38 -2.16
N LYS A 139 -6.69 -16.17 -1.27
CA LYS A 139 -6.48 -17.61 -1.17
C LYS A 139 -7.02 -18.37 -2.38
N PHE A 140 -8.15 -17.94 -2.97
CA PHE A 140 -8.74 -18.65 -4.11
C PHE A 140 -7.83 -18.70 -5.34
N PRO A 141 -7.34 -17.56 -5.89
CA PRO A 141 -6.50 -17.59 -7.09
C PRO A 141 -5.18 -18.34 -6.84
N LYS A 142 -4.60 -18.23 -5.65
CA LYS A 142 -3.41 -18.99 -5.24
C LYS A 142 -3.67 -20.50 -5.20
N SER A 143 -4.77 -20.92 -4.57
CA SER A 143 -5.17 -22.33 -4.50
C SER A 143 -5.50 -22.89 -5.88
N PHE A 144 -6.22 -22.14 -6.70
CA PHE A 144 -6.54 -22.52 -8.08
C PHE A 144 -5.28 -22.68 -8.93
N ALA A 145 -4.39 -21.68 -8.92
CA ALA A 145 -3.14 -21.73 -9.68
C ALA A 145 -2.25 -22.90 -9.24
N LYS A 146 -2.11 -23.11 -7.91
CA LYS A 146 -1.39 -24.25 -7.35
C LYS A 146 -2.00 -25.60 -7.77
N ALA A 147 -3.32 -25.74 -7.72
CA ALA A 147 -4.02 -26.96 -8.13
C ALA A 147 -3.95 -27.20 -9.65
N PHE A 148 -3.91 -26.14 -10.45
CA PHE A 148 -3.73 -26.20 -11.89
C PHE A 148 -2.30 -26.56 -12.29
N GLY A 149 -1.31 -26.15 -11.47
CA GLY A 149 0.11 -26.36 -11.71
C GLY A 149 0.82 -25.16 -12.35
N THR A 150 0.24 -23.96 -12.29
CA THR A 150 0.89 -22.74 -12.80
C THR A 150 1.52 -21.92 -11.66
N PRO A 151 2.78 -21.48 -11.79
CA PRO A 151 3.38 -20.50 -10.87
C PRO A 151 2.95 -19.06 -11.20
N SER A 152 2.31 -18.84 -12.35
CA SER A 152 2.07 -17.51 -12.92
C SER A 152 0.79 -16.87 -12.35
N VAL A 153 0.89 -16.33 -11.14
CA VAL A 153 -0.16 -15.50 -10.52
C VAL A 153 0.32 -14.07 -10.45
N VAL A 154 -0.36 -13.18 -11.17
CA VAL A 154 -0.06 -11.75 -11.21
C VAL A 154 -1.23 -10.98 -10.60
N HIS A 155 -0.91 -10.08 -9.68
CA HIS A 155 -1.91 -9.22 -9.03
C HIS A 155 -1.40 -7.79 -8.92
N ARG A 156 -2.33 -6.84 -8.80
CA ARG A 156 -2.04 -5.39 -8.79
C ARG A 156 -0.88 -4.91 -7.90
N THR A 157 -0.59 -5.59 -6.78
CA THR A 157 0.43 -5.16 -5.80
C THR A 157 1.81 -5.11 -6.46
N THR A 158 2.07 -5.93 -7.47
CA THR A 158 3.33 -5.93 -8.24
C THR A 158 3.59 -4.58 -8.91
N THR A 159 2.55 -3.79 -9.19
CA THR A 159 2.69 -2.46 -9.80
C THR A 159 2.60 -1.33 -8.76
N CYS A 160 1.75 -1.45 -7.74
CA CYS A 160 1.44 -0.32 -6.87
C CYS A 160 2.18 -0.26 -5.53
N GLU A 161 2.67 -1.39 -5.00
CA GLU A 161 3.26 -1.42 -3.64
C GLU A 161 4.50 -2.29 -3.49
N ALA A 162 4.81 -3.16 -4.45
CA ALA A 162 5.88 -4.15 -4.27
C ALA A 162 7.22 -3.53 -3.89
N ALA A 163 7.60 -2.41 -4.51
CA ALA A 163 8.85 -1.70 -4.17
C ALA A 163 8.84 -1.21 -2.71
N ARG A 164 7.71 -0.68 -2.24
CA ARG A 164 7.52 -0.26 -0.84
C ARG A 164 7.60 -1.44 0.12
N HIS A 165 6.91 -2.55 -0.18
CA HIS A 165 6.93 -3.74 0.67
C HIS A 165 8.34 -4.30 0.83
N VAL A 166 9.12 -4.34 -0.27
CA VAL A 166 10.52 -4.77 -0.21
C VAL A 166 11.35 -3.85 0.66
N ALA A 167 11.20 -2.53 0.53
CA ALA A 167 11.93 -1.56 1.34
C ALA A 167 11.54 -1.65 2.84
N ASP A 168 10.24 -1.70 3.13
CA ASP A 168 9.70 -1.83 4.49
C ASP A 168 10.20 -3.13 5.16
N GLU A 169 10.15 -4.27 4.45
CA GLU A 169 10.62 -5.56 4.98
C GLU A 169 12.14 -5.62 5.14
N ALA A 170 12.90 -5.03 4.21
CA ALA A 170 14.36 -4.98 4.29
C ALA A 170 14.86 -4.12 5.45
N THR A 171 14.08 -3.10 5.86
CA THR A 171 14.48 -2.13 6.89
C THR A 171 13.84 -2.41 8.24
N GLY A 172 12.50 -2.58 8.28
CA GLY A 172 11.70 -2.74 9.49
C GLY A 172 11.21 -4.17 9.75
N GLY A 173 11.57 -5.15 8.90
CA GLY A 173 11.20 -6.56 9.06
C GLY A 173 9.73 -6.90 8.75
N TYR A 174 8.90 -5.90 8.43
CA TYR A 174 7.50 -6.08 8.07
C TYR A 174 7.01 -4.89 7.22
N HIS A 175 5.94 -5.08 6.45
CA HIS A 175 5.28 -4.00 5.70
C HIS A 175 3.87 -3.73 6.24
N GLY A 176 3.41 -2.47 6.14
CA GLY A 176 2.04 -2.11 6.54
C GLY A 176 1.92 -1.35 7.85
N PHE A 177 2.95 -0.59 8.22
CA PHE A 177 2.87 0.38 9.30
C PHE A 177 1.82 1.45 8.99
N LEU A 178 1.02 1.80 9.99
CA LEU A 178 0.14 2.96 9.96
C LEU A 178 0.71 4.02 10.91
N PRO A 179 0.59 5.32 10.56
CA PRO A 179 1.05 6.38 11.46
C PRO A 179 0.19 6.39 12.73
N ASP A 180 0.83 6.57 13.88
CA ASP A 180 0.13 6.74 15.15
C ASP A 180 -0.30 8.21 15.32
N LEU A 181 -1.30 8.61 14.54
CA LEU A 181 -1.76 10.00 14.47
C LEU A 181 -2.38 10.48 15.79
N GLU A 182 -2.68 9.60 16.74
CA GLU A 182 -3.23 9.98 18.05
C GLU A 182 -2.18 10.65 18.94
N TYR A 183 -0.92 10.20 18.85
CA TYR A 183 0.19 10.71 19.68
C TYR A 183 1.25 11.46 18.88
N CYS A 184 1.00 11.69 17.59
CA CYS A 184 1.91 12.40 16.70
C CYS A 184 1.82 13.93 16.91
N ASP A 185 2.97 14.56 17.15
CA ASP A 185 3.11 16.03 17.20
C ASP A 185 3.46 16.64 15.84
N MET A 186 4.13 15.88 14.97
CA MET A 186 4.50 16.30 13.62
C MET A 186 4.46 15.12 12.65
N LEU A 187 3.67 15.27 11.57
CA LEU A 187 3.63 14.33 10.46
C LEU A 187 4.37 14.90 9.25
N LEU A 188 5.48 14.26 8.88
CA LEU A 188 6.12 14.45 7.59
C LEU A 188 5.49 13.51 6.57
N ASN A 189 4.62 14.03 5.72
CA ASN A 189 3.94 13.28 4.68
C ASN A 189 4.76 13.32 3.37
N LEU A 190 5.20 12.15 2.90
CA LEU A 190 5.93 12.00 1.64
C LEU A 190 5.00 11.45 0.55
N GLY A 191 4.44 12.33 -0.27
CA GLY A 191 3.67 11.97 -1.47
C GLY A 191 2.33 11.26 -1.25
N ALA A 192 1.82 11.13 -0.01
CA ALA A 192 0.55 10.46 0.26
C ALA A 192 -0.65 11.44 0.24
N ASN A 193 -1.74 11.01 -0.39
CA ASN A 193 -2.91 11.84 -0.68
C ASN A 193 -4.11 11.48 0.23
N TYR A 194 -3.95 11.61 1.55
CA TYR A 194 -4.94 11.21 2.57
C TYR A 194 -6.37 11.72 2.30
N PHE A 195 -6.50 12.95 1.79
CA PHE A 195 -7.78 13.60 1.53
C PHE A 195 -8.33 13.40 0.11
N GLU A 196 -7.71 12.53 -0.70
CA GLU A 196 -8.17 12.25 -2.07
C GLU A 196 -8.25 10.75 -2.37
N ALA A 197 -7.12 10.07 -2.22
CA ALA A 197 -6.87 8.76 -2.79
C ALA A 197 -5.75 8.05 -2.03
N GLU A 198 -6.09 7.49 -0.87
CA GLU A 198 -5.17 6.68 -0.07
C GLU A 198 -5.84 5.36 0.38
N GLN A 199 -5.01 4.35 0.60
CA GLN A 199 -5.41 3.16 1.33
C GLN A 199 -5.74 3.60 2.76
N TRP A 200 -6.90 3.22 3.28
CA TRP A 200 -7.38 3.73 4.59
C TRP A 200 -7.78 5.21 4.60
N ALA A 201 -8.02 5.83 3.43
CA ALA A 201 -8.35 7.26 3.33
C ALA A 201 -9.43 7.75 4.31
N ARG A 202 -10.46 6.95 4.62
CA ARG A 202 -11.55 7.36 5.54
C ARG A 202 -11.21 7.29 7.03
N TRP A 203 -10.14 6.60 7.38
CA TRP A 203 -9.58 6.67 8.71
C TRP A 203 -8.53 7.78 8.76
N LEU A 204 -7.60 7.78 7.80
CA LEU A 204 -6.50 8.74 7.72
C LEU A 204 -6.97 10.20 7.60
N ASP A 205 -7.99 10.49 6.79
CA ASP A 205 -8.49 11.87 6.63
C ASP A 205 -9.05 12.45 7.95
N HIS A 206 -9.87 11.67 8.66
CA HIS A 206 -10.41 12.06 9.97
C HIS A 206 -9.33 12.11 11.04
N ALA A 207 -8.52 11.06 11.17
CA ALA A 207 -7.47 11.00 12.17
C ALA A 207 -6.44 12.11 11.99
N CYS A 208 -6.09 12.45 10.75
CA CYS A 208 -5.21 13.58 10.45
C CYS A 208 -5.89 14.92 10.79
N THR A 209 -7.17 15.08 10.47
CA THR A 209 -7.93 16.30 10.83
C THR A 209 -8.00 16.49 12.35
N ASP A 210 -8.33 15.44 13.10
CA ASP A 210 -8.41 15.46 14.56
C ASP A 210 -7.03 15.74 15.18
N ALA A 211 -5.97 15.15 14.62
CA ALA A 211 -4.60 15.38 15.06
C ALA A 211 -4.16 16.84 14.83
N GLN A 212 -4.46 17.42 13.67
CA GLN A 212 -4.18 18.83 13.40
C GLN A 212 -4.98 19.75 14.34
N ALA A 213 -6.25 19.43 14.62
CA ALA A 213 -7.06 20.18 15.58
C ALA A 213 -6.51 20.13 17.01
N ARG A 214 -5.85 19.01 17.38
CA ARG A 214 -5.11 18.88 18.65
C ARG A 214 -3.79 19.66 18.67
N GLY A 215 -3.25 20.01 17.50
CA GLY A 215 -2.04 20.81 17.36
C GLY A 215 -0.90 20.13 16.58
N MET A 216 -1.10 18.91 16.07
CA MET A 216 -0.11 18.22 15.23
C MET A 216 0.22 19.07 13.99
N LYS A 217 1.51 19.19 13.68
CA LYS A 217 1.99 19.86 12.47
C LYS A 217 2.04 18.91 11.29
N LEU A 218 1.41 19.29 10.18
CA LEU A 218 1.46 18.53 8.93
C LEU A 218 2.37 19.22 7.91
N VAL A 219 3.45 18.55 7.51
CA VAL A 219 4.29 18.95 6.37
C VAL A 219 4.06 17.98 5.22
N SER A 220 3.59 18.48 4.08
CA SER A 220 3.34 17.66 2.88
C SER A 220 4.40 17.90 1.81
N VAL A 221 5.20 16.89 1.52
CA VAL A 221 6.20 16.89 0.46
C VAL A 221 5.61 16.20 -0.76
N GLU A 222 5.32 16.96 -1.81
CA GLU A 222 4.70 16.42 -3.01
C GLU A 222 4.82 17.39 -4.20
N PRO A 223 4.91 16.90 -5.46
CA PRO A 223 5.12 17.77 -6.61
C PRO A 223 3.96 18.70 -6.95
N ARG A 224 2.72 18.28 -6.64
CA ARG A 224 1.52 19.08 -6.87
C ARG A 224 0.92 19.47 -5.53
N LEU A 225 0.27 20.63 -5.47
CA LEU A 225 -0.55 20.99 -4.33
C LEU A 225 -1.83 20.14 -4.34
N SER A 226 -1.83 19.02 -3.64
CA SER A 226 -3.01 18.15 -3.48
C SER A 226 -3.96 18.71 -2.42
N ASN A 227 -5.10 18.05 -2.21
CA ASN A 227 -5.97 18.34 -1.08
C ASN A 227 -5.25 18.10 0.26
N THR A 228 -4.24 17.23 0.32
CA THR A 228 -3.39 17.07 1.51
C THR A 228 -2.47 18.28 1.67
N GLY A 229 -1.75 18.67 0.63
CA GLY A 229 -0.89 19.85 0.67
C GLY A 229 -1.65 21.14 0.98
N ALA A 230 -2.88 21.29 0.45
CA ALA A 230 -3.75 22.43 0.73
C ALA A 230 -4.27 22.48 2.19
N LYS A 231 -4.18 21.36 2.93
CA LYS A 231 -4.55 21.25 4.35
C LYS A 231 -3.34 21.17 5.28
N ALA A 232 -2.14 21.04 4.72
CA ALA A 232 -0.90 21.02 5.47
C ALA A 232 -0.56 22.39 6.04
N ASP A 233 0.16 22.41 7.17
CA ASP A 233 0.78 23.63 7.69
C ASP A 233 1.88 24.13 6.73
N GLN A 234 2.55 23.21 6.04
CA GLN A 234 3.54 23.51 5.03
C GLN A 234 3.45 22.53 3.85
N TRP A 235 3.44 23.07 2.63
CA TRP A 235 3.62 22.30 1.41
C TRP A 235 5.02 22.52 0.86
N VAL A 236 5.73 21.43 0.56
CA VAL A 236 7.08 21.43 -0.02
C VAL A 236 7.00 20.87 -1.46
N PRO A 237 7.07 21.73 -2.48
CA PRO A 237 6.96 21.31 -3.88
C PRO A 237 8.25 20.65 -4.36
N ILE A 238 8.32 19.32 -4.24
CA ILE A 238 9.49 18.53 -4.70
C ILE A 238 9.40 18.20 -6.19
N ARG A 239 10.54 18.10 -6.88
CA ARG A 239 10.58 17.53 -8.24
C ARG A 239 10.26 16.03 -8.20
N PRO A 240 9.44 15.49 -9.13
CA PRO A 240 9.09 14.08 -9.14
C PRO A 240 10.32 13.15 -9.13
N GLY A 241 10.37 12.21 -8.18
CA GLY A 241 11.44 11.22 -8.06
C GLY A 241 12.72 11.72 -7.39
N LYS A 242 12.70 12.90 -6.76
CA LYS A 242 13.85 13.47 -6.02
C LYS A 242 13.77 13.29 -4.50
N ASP A 243 12.79 12.52 -4.01
CA ASP A 243 12.53 12.26 -2.60
C ASP A 243 13.76 11.74 -1.85
N ALA A 244 14.53 10.84 -2.48
CA ALA A 244 15.75 10.31 -1.90
C ALA A 244 16.80 11.39 -1.64
N VAL A 245 16.98 12.36 -2.55
CA VAL A 245 17.94 13.46 -2.38
C VAL A 245 17.50 14.38 -1.24
N LEU A 246 16.20 14.68 -1.15
CA LEU A 246 15.65 15.46 -0.04
C LEU A 246 15.91 14.76 1.30
N LEU A 247 15.59 13.47 1.42
CA LEU A 247 15.78 12.71 2.66
C LEU A 247 17.25 12.61 3.05
N LEU A 248 18.15 12.35 2.08
CA LEU A 248 19.59 12.33 2.35
C LEU A 248 20.13 13.72 2.73
N GLY A 249 19.58 14.80 2.16
CA GLY A 249 19.88 16.16 2.59
C GLY A 249 19.41 16.48 4.02
N MET A 250 18.25 15.95 4.43
CA MET A 250 17.80 16.02 5.83
C MET A 250 18.75 15.25 6.76
N VAL A 251 19.18 14.04 6.36
CA VAL A 251 20.16 13.25 7.12
C VAL A 251 21.47 14.02 7.30
N HIS A 252 21.98 14.65 6.23
CA HIS A 252 23.15 15.53 6.29
C HIS A 252 23.00 16.63 7.35
N VAL A 253 21.85 17.33 7.37
CA VAL A 253 21.59 18.40 8.36
C VAL A 253 21.54 17.85 9.78
N LEU A 254 20.83 16.73 10.01
CA LEU A 254 20.70 16.13 11.33
C LEU A 254 22.05 15.66 11.89
N ILE A 255 22.91 15.10 11.02
CA ILE A 255 24.27 14.70 11.38
C ILE A 255 25.11 15.92 11.79
N ASN A 256 25.13 16.96 10.97
CA ASN A 256 26.01 18.13 11.19
C ASN A 256 25.53 19.02 12.35
N ALA A 257 24.23 19.00 12.65
CA ALA A 257 23.64 19.74 13.76
C ALA A 257 23.64 18.96 15.10
N ASP A 258 24.12 17.71 15.11
CA ASP A 258 24.10 16.80 16.28
C ASP A 258 22.69 16.59 16.88
N LEU A 259 21.68 16.45 16.02
CA LEU A 259 20.26 16.33 16.40
C LEU A 259 19.73 14.89 16.39
N LEU A 260 20.62 13.90 16.29
CA LEU A 260 20.25 12.49 16.20
C LEU A 260 20.13 11.84 17.58
N ASP A 261 19.14 10.95 17.73
CA ASP A 261 19.03 10.03 18.87
C ASP A 261 20.10 8.93 18.72
N LYS A 262 21.23 9.11 19.42
CA LYS A 262 22.40 8.23 19.30
C LYS A 262 22.15 6.88 19.95
N GLU A 263 21.43 6.87 21.07
CA GLU A 263 21.02 5.67 21.78
C GLU A 263 20.17 4.77 20.87
N PHE A 264 19.15 5.33 20.22
CA PHE A 264 18.32 4.60 19.26
C PHE A 264 19.16 4.02 18.10
N LEU A 265 20.06 4.82 17.53
CA LEU A 265 20.94 4.34 16.45
C LEU A 265 21.81 3.16 16.89
N ILE A 266 22.37 3.21 18.10
CA ILE A 266 23.22 2.14 18.63
C ILE A 266 22.40 0.87 18.93
N GLU A 267 21.21 1.01 19.52
CA GLU A 267 20.45 -0.13 20.06
C GLU A 267 19.52 -0.79 19.03
N ALA A 268 18.92 0.01 18.13
CA ALA A 268 17.83 -0.44 17.27
C ALA A 268 18.19 -0.54 15.78
N THR A 269 19.43 -0.22 15.41
CA THR A 269 19.87 -0.22 14.00
C THR A 269 21.23 -0.90 13.83
N ASN A 270 21.67 -1.06 12.57
CA ASN A 270 23.01 -1.53 12.24
C ASN A 270 24.07 -0.42 12.23
N ALA A 271 23.72 0.82 12.63
CA ALA A 271 24.62 1.97 12.68
C ALA A 271 26.00 1.70 13.33
N PRO A 272 26.12 0.96 14.47
CA PRO A 272 27.42 0.70 15.08
C PRO A 272 28.18 -0.50 14.48
N GLU A 273 27.57 -1.25 13.55
CA GLU A 273 28.22 -2.41 12.92
C GLU A 273 29.40 -1.96 12.06
N LEU A 274 30.47 -2.76 12.06
CA LEU A 274 31.70 -2.46 11.34
C LEU A 274 31.60 -2.95 9.89
N ILE A 275 31.98 -2.07 8.96
CA ILE A 275 31.98 -2.26 7.52
C ILE A 275 33.43 -2.30 7.03
N ASP A 276 33.77 -3.28 6.20
CA ASP A 276 35.09 -3.39 5.56
C ASP A 276 35.24 -2.47 4.34
N ASP A 277 36.44 -2.44 3.76
CA ASP A 277 36.73 -1.63 2.56
C ASP A 277 35.93 -2.04 1.31
N ASN A 278 35.31 -3.21 1.31
CA ASN A 278 34.46 -3.70 0.20
C ASN A 278 32.97 -3.39 0.43
N GLY A 279 32.60 -2.75 1.55
CA GLY A 279 31.21 -2.46 1.89
C GLY A 279 30.48 -3.62 2.57
N HIS A 280 31.19 -4.64 3.06
CA HIS A 280 30.58 -5.77 3.76
C HIS A 280 30.61 -5.59 5.27
N ILE A 281 29.53 -5.99 5.94
CA ILE A 281 29.49 -6.09 7.40
C ILE A 281 30.51 -7.14 7.87
N LEU A 282 31.44 -6.72 8.72
CA LEU A 282 32.40 -7.58 9.38
C LEU A 282 31.68 -8.50 10.37
N LYS A 283 32.00 -9.79 10.28
CA LYS A 283 31.38 -10.84 11.09
C LYS A 283 32.45 -11.68 11.78
N ASN A 284 32.11 -12.22 12.94
CA ASN A 284 32.93 -13.23 13.59
C ASN A 284 32.81 -14.60 12.89
N LYS A 285 33.52 -15.61 13.40
CA LYS A 285 33.50 -16.98 12.82
C LYS A 285 32.11 -17.63 12.85
N GLU A 286 31.25 -17.22 13.77
CA GLU A 286 29.87 -17.69 13.89
C GLU A 286 28.88 -16.86 13.06
N GLY A 287 29.36 -15.91 12.25
CA GLY A 287 28.54 -15.08 11.38
C GLY A 287 27.84 -13.90 12.08
N LYS A 288 28.16 -13.60 13.34
CA LYS A 288 27.60 -12.45 14.06
C LYS A 288 28.30 -11.15 13.66
N PRO A 289 27.56 -10.07 13.36
CA PRO A 289 28.13 -8.75 13.11
C PRO A 289 29.03 -8.28 14.25
N LEU A 290 30.11 -7.58 13.90
CA LEU A 290 31.06 -6.99 14.83
C LEU A 290 30.79 -5.49 14.99
N VAL A 291 30.94 -5.00 16.21
CA VAL A 291 30.96 -3.58 16.56
C VAL A 291 32.31 -3.23 17.20
N TRP A 292 32.67 -1.95 17.24
CA TRP A 292 33.83 -1.51 18.00
C TRP A 292 33.45 -1.24 19.46
N ASP A 293 33.97 -2.04 20.39
CA ASP A 293 33.76 -1.83 21.82
C ASP A 293 34.70 -0.74 22.35
N THR A 294 34.13 0.37 22.79
CA THR A 294 34.89 1.52 23.33
C THR A 294 35.61 1.19 24.64
N VAL A 295 35.11 0.21 25.42
CA VAL A 295 35.71 -0.18 26.71
C VAL A 295 36.94 -1.05 26.48
N SER A 296 36.80 -2.16 25.74
CA SER A 296 37.93 -3.04 25.47
C SER A 296 38.80 -2.63 24.29
N LYS A 297 38.42 -1.57 23.56
CA LYS A 297 39.11 -1.03 22.38
C LYS A 297 39.39 -2.12 21.34
N SER A 298 38.37 -2.93 21.05
CA SER A 298 38.49 -4.07 20.14
C SER A 298 37.16 -4.38 19.46
N ALA A 299 37.24 -5.03 18.29
CA ALA A 299 36.06 -5.47 17.56
C ALA A 299 35.47 -6.74 18.15
N LYS A 300 34.18 -6.71 18.52
CA LYS A 300 33.47 -7.82 19.16
C LYS A 300 32.00 -7.87 18.74
N PRO A 301 31.33 -9.04 18.84
CA PRO A 301 29.89 -9.10 18.63
C PRO A 301 29.13 -8.23 19.63
N TYR A 302 28.03 -7.60 19.22
CA TYR A 302 27.21 -6.81 20.14
C TYR A 302 26.47 -7.72 21.12
N THR A 303 26.86 -7.66 22.38
CA THR A 303 26.28 -8.43 23.49
C THR A 303 26.17 -7.57 24.74
N LYS A 304 25.45 -8.05 25.76
CA LYS A 304 25.32 -7.35 27.04
C LYS A 304 26.69 -7.03 27.64
N GLY A 305 26.94 -5.74 27.91
CA GLY A 305 28.20 -5.24 28.46
C GLY A 305 29.22 -4.75 27.44
N VAL A 306 28.96 -4.92 26.14
CA VAL A 306 29.69 -4.24 25.06
C VAL A 306 29.12 -2.83 24.90
N VAL A 307 30.00 -1.83 24.76
CA VAL A 307 29.61 -0.42 24.55
C VAL A 307 30.04 -0.01 23.14
N PRO A 308 29.15 -0.14 22.13
CA PRO A 308 29.49 0.12 20.73
C PRO A 308 29.82 1.59 20.49
N ALA A 309 30.83 1.86 19.66
CA ALA A 309 31.03 3.18 19.09
C ALA A 309 30.03 3.40 17.94
N LEU A 310 29.34 4.55 17.95
CA LEU A 310 28.48 4.95 16.83
C LEU A 310 29.31 5.43 15.63
N ARG A 311 30.40 6.18 15.89
CA ARG A 311 31.33 6.70 14.90
C ARG A 311 32.71 6.10 15.08
N GLY A 312 33.44 5.95 13.98
CA GLY A 312 34.87 5.65 14.04
C GLY A 312 35.41 4.89 12.84
N GLN A 313 36.72 5.01 12.68
CA GLN A 313 37.52 4.19 11.78
C GLN A 313 38.55 3.42 12.61
N HIS A 314 38.70 2.13 12.35
CA HIS A 314 39.45 1.19 13.18
C HIS A 314 40.28 0.24 12.32
N GLN A 315 41.45 -0.15 12.83
CA GLN A 315 42.31 -1.16 12.23
C GLN A 315 42.06 -2.51 12.92
N ILE A 316 41.61 -3.50 12.14
CA ILE A 316 41.25 -4.83 12.65
C ILE A 316 41.98 -5.86 11.80
N ASN A 317 42.93 -6.58 12.41
CA ASN A 317 43.72 -7.62 11.75
C ASN A 317 44.40 -7.17 10.43
N GLY A 318 44.78 -5.88 10.34
CA GLY A 318 45.44 -5.31 9.16
C GLY A 318 44.50 -4.75 8.08
N SER A 319 43.18 -4.82 8.28
CA SER A 319 42.18 -4.18 7.41
C SER A 319 41.57 -2.96 8.08
N ASN A 320 41.25 -1.94 7.29
CA ASN A 320 40.43 -0.83 7.75
C ASN A 320 38.98 -1.28 7.92
N ALA A 321 38.33 -0.74 8.94
CA ALA A 321 36.91 -0.90 9.17
C ALA A 321 36.32 0.41 9.68
N ARG A 322 35.10 0.73 9.26
CA ARG A 322 34.37 1.93 9.71
C ARG A 322 33.02 1.51 10.25
N THR A 323 32.46 2.24 11.19
CA THR A 323 31.05 1.98 11.57
C THR A 323 30.13 2.29 10.39
N ALA A 324 29.02 1.57 10.24
CA ALA A 324 28.06 1.79 9.17
C ALA A 324 27.53 3.23 9.16
N PHE A 325 27.38 3.82 10.35
CA PHE A 325 27.03 5.23 10.49
C PHE A 325 28.13 6.18 10.02
N GLU A 326 29.40 5.86 10.22
CA GLU A 326 30.50 6.67 9.67
C GLU A 326 30.50 6.61 8.13
N VAL A 327 30.27 5.43 7.55
CA VAL A 327 30.10 5.27 6.10
C VAL A 327 28.95 6.14 5.59
N LEU A 328 27.77 6.07 6.22
CA LEU A 328 26.63 6.92 5.84
C LEU A 328 26.96 8.41 5.96
N ALA A 329 27.61 8.83 7.04
CA ALA A 329 27.97 10.22 7.28
C ALA A 329 28.93 10.76 6.21
N GLU A 330 29.88 9.93 5.77
CA GLU A 330 30.80 10.27 4.67
C GLU A 330 30.08 10.33 3.32
N GLU A 331 29.15 9.41 3.04
CA GLU A 331 28.37 9.37 1.79
C GLU A 331 27.44 10.58 1.63
N VAL A 332 26.79 11.03 2.70
CA VAL A 332 25.86 12.18 2.65
C VAL A 332 26.55 13.52 2.83
N LYS A 333 27.87 13.54 3.01
CA LYS A 333 28.63 14.77 3.31
C LYS A 333 28.42 15.86 2.25
N GLU A 334 28.37 15.48 0.97
CA GLU A 334 28.20 16.43 -0.14
C GLU A 334 26.73 16.69 -0.51
N ILE A 335 25.79 15.94 0.09
CA ILE A 335 24.35 16.12 -0.11
C ILE A 335 23.84 17.25 0.81
N THR A 336 24.37 18.44 0.59
CA THR A 336 24.00 19.64 1.35
C THR A 336 22.58 20.11 1.00
N PRO A 337 21.94 20.96 1.82
CA PRO A 337 20.68 21.61 1.45
C PRO A 337 20.76 22.36 0.11
N ALA A 338 21.89 23.01 -0.18
CA ALA A 338 22.10 23.72 -1.45
C ALA A 338 22.14 22.75 -2.65
N TYR A 339 22.80 21.60 -2.49
CA TYR A 339 22.78 20.54 -3.51
C TYR A 339 21.36 19.98 -3.71
N ALA A 340 20.65 19.71 -2.61
CA ALA A 340 19.29 19.18 -2.69
C ALA A 340 18.30 20.17 -3.33
N GLU A 341 18.51 21.49 -3.17
CA GLU A 341 17.72 22.55 -3.83
C GLU A 341 17.97 22.61 -5.35
N GLU A 342 19.21 22.36 -5.79
CA GLU A 342 19.59 22.42 -7.21
C GLU A 342 18.94 21.30 -8.05
N VAL A 343 18.84 20.09 -7.47
CA VAL A 343 18.53 18.81 -8.16
C VAL A 343 17.03 18.56 -8.37
#